data_AF-A0AAW2G2M3-F1
#
_entry.id   AF-A0AAW2G2M3-F1
#
_cell.length_a   1.000
_cell.length_b   1.000
_cell.length_c   1.000
_cell.angle_alpha   90.00
_cell.angle_beta   90.00
_cell.angle_gamma   90.00
#
_symmetry.space_group_name_H-M   'P 1'
#
loop_
_entity.id
_entity.type
_entity.pdbx_description
1 polymer ?
#
loop_
_entity_poly.entity_id
_entity_poly.type
_entity_poly.pdbx_seq_one_letter_code
_entity_poly.pdbx_strand_id
1 'polypeptide(L)'
;MKTDSKGSKTTGKSDSLAVKKTNKETNQKEPKQMQNKTDTNLDEIDFGCTKSNEEGKKYNLKICSWNVAGIRSVIKKKGMDYIIKEDADIISLQEVKCDKDKMPDEIKLSGYHHYFLDSKKSGYCGVALLSKEEPISVKYGLDDSRFDSEGRIITAEFPEFFVISTYVPNAGAKLVTLPKRLDWNSVFKKHIEELDKKKPVIICGDMNVAHQEIDLKNPKTNTKNAGFTKQERDGMTDFLAAGFVDTFRSLYPDTEGAYTFWSYFANARSKNIGWRLDYFLISERIQNKVCDNVIRKQVYGSDHCPVILYLNL
;
A
#
# COMPACT_ATOMS: atom_id res chain seq x y z
N MET A 1 -64.80 8.35 -62.88
CA MET A 1 -65.82 9.34 -62.44
C MET A 1 -66.72 8.64 -61.43
N LYS A 2 -67.06 9.37 -60.36
CA LYS A 2 -67.66 8.87 -59.11
C LYS A 2 -69.06 8.30 -59.32
N THR A 3 -69.37 7.22 -58.63
CA THR A 3 -70.73 6.77 -58.32
C THR A 3 -70.81 6.25 -56.88
N ASP A 4 -71.83 6.76 -56.18
CA ASP A 4 -72.73 6.05 -55.24
C ASP A 4 -72.17 5.43 -53.94
N SER A 5 -72.91 5.29 -52.85
CA SER A 5 -74.18 5.84 -52.34
C SER A 5 -74.36 5.30 -50.89
N LYS A 6 -75.17 5.98 -50.07
CA LYS A 6 -76.07 5.46 -48.99
C LYS A 6 -75.47 4.53 -47.90
N GLY A 7 -75.89 4.52 -46.64
CA GLY A 7 -77.01 5.09 -45.91
C GLY A 7 -77.00 4.50 -44.49
N SER A 8 -77.67 5.19 -43.57
CA SER A 8 -77.81 4.90 -42.14
C SER A 8 -78.56 3.59 -41.83
N LYS A 9 -78.23 2.92 -40.71
CA LYS A 9 -79.21 2.32 -39.75
C LYS A 9 -78.57 1.67 -38.50
N THR A 10 -78.96 2.22 -37.33
CA THR A 10 -79.53 1.59 -36.11
C THR A 10 -78.98 0.29 -35.47
N THR A 11 -78.73 0.42 -34.16
CA THR A 11 -79.11 -0.46 -33.01
C THR A 11 -78.63 -1.91 -32.92
N GLY A 12 -78.15 -2.31 -31.74
CA GLY A 12 -78.35 -3.68 -31.24
C GLY A 12 -77.22 -4.27 -30.38
N LYS A 13 -77.50 -4.32 -29.07
CA LYS A 13 -76.90 -5.02 -27.92
C LYS A 13 -75.95 -6.24 -28.09
N SER A 14 -75.10 -6.30 -27.05
CA SER A 14 -74.69 -7.42 -26.17
C SER A 14 -73.44 -8.27 -26.46
N ASP A 15 -72.65 -8.33 -25.39
CA ASP A 15 -71.72 -9.35 -24.89
C ASP A 15 -70.36 -9.56 -25.57
N SER A 16 -69.31 -9.10 -24.87
CA SER A 16 -67.99 -9.73 -24.90
C SER A 16 -67.20 -9.46 -23.63
N LEU A 17 -66.96 -10.53 -22.86
CA LEU A 17 -65.88 -10.67 -21.88
C LEU A 17 -64.51 -10.42 -22.55
N ALA A 18 -63.64 -9.60 -21.97
CA ALA A 18 -62.17 -9.78 -22.08
C ALA A 18 -61.34 -8.84 -21.19
N VAL A 19 -60.68 -9.47 -20.21
CA VAL A 19 -59.27 -9.30 -19.82
C VAL A 19 -58.82 -7.96 -19.22
N LYS A 20 -58.66 -8.00 -17.89
CA LYS A 20 -57.81 -7.10 -17.09
C LYS A 20 -56.40 -7.03 -17.67
N LYS A 21 -55.94 -5.84 -18.05
CA LYS A 21 -54.52 -5.56 -18.28
C LYS A 21 -53.77 -5.64 -16.95
N THR A 22 -52.98 -6.70 -16.77
CA THR A 22 -51.93 -6.77 -15.75
C THR A 22 -50.76 -5.89 -16.16
N ASN A 23 -50.49 -4.83 -15.38
CA ASN A 23 -49.22 -4.11 -15.42
C ASN A 23 -48.10 -5.06 -14.96
N LYS A 24 -47.20 -5.42 -15.87
CA LYS A 24 -45.89 -5.99 -15.50
C LYS A 24 -44.98 -4.81 -15.11
N GLU A 25 -44.84 -4.57 -13.82
CA GLU A 25 -43.72 -3.79 -13.29
C GLU A 25 -42.43 -4.58 -13.53
N THR A 26 -41.67 -4.19 -14.55
CA THR A 26 -40.29 -4.61 -14.70
C THR A 26 -39.47 -3.93 -13.61
N ASN A 27 -39.22 -4.66 -12.53
CA ASN A 27 -38.33 -4.26 -11.45
C ASN A 27 -36.88 -4.33 -11.97
N GLN A 28 -36.44 -3.31 -12.71
CA GLN A 28 -35.02 -3.11 -13.01
C GLN A 28 -34.33 -2.68 -11.72
N LYS A 29 -33.75 -3.64 -10.98
CA LYS A 29 -32.77 -3.32 -9.95
C LYS A 29 -31.56 -2.73 -10.67
N GLU A 30 -31.38 -1.41 -10.57
CA GLU A 30 -30.10 -0.77 -10.88
C GLU A 30 -28.98 -1.53 -10.14
N PRO A 31 -27.85 -1.82 -10.80
CA PRO A 31 -26.74 -2.49 -10.13
C PRO A 31 -26.23 -1.56 -9.02
N LYS A 32 -26.42 -1.96 -7.75
CA LYS A 32 -25.78 -1.29 -6.61
C LYS A 32 -24.29 -1.21 -6.91
N GLN A 33 -23.75 -0.01 -7.12
CA GLN A 33 -22.31 0.21 -7.10
C GLN A 33 -21.80 -0.32 -5.77
N MET A 34 -21.04 -1.42 -5.80
CA MET A 34 -20.31 -1.90 -4.62
C MET A 34 -19.29 -0.83 -4.26
N GLN A 35 -19.61 -0.01 -3.26
CA GLN A 35 -18.62 0.89 -2.65
C GLN A 35 -17.59 0.03 -1.91
N ASN A 36 -16.31 0.37 -2.10
CA ASN A 36 -15.23 -0.27 -1.36
C ASN A 36 -15.38 0.08 0.13
N LYS A 37 -15.21 -0.90 1.02
CA LYS A 37 -15.15 -0.65 2.46
C LYS A 37 -14.02 0.35 2.74
N THR A 38 -14.34 1.43 3.46
CA THR A 38 -13.37 2.47 3.83
C THR A 38 -13.03 2.47 5.30
N ASP A 39 -13.86 1.81 6.12
CA ASP A 39 -13.81 1.95 7.56
C ASP A 39 -13.08 0.77 8.20
N THR A 40 -12.12 1.10 9.04
CA THR A 40 -11.38 0.15 9.87
C THR A 40 -12.14 -0.10 11.17
N ASN A 41 -12.42 -1.36 11.50
CA ASN A 41 -12.87 -1.72 12.83
C ASN A 41 -11.63 -2.00 13.69
N LEU A 42 -11.25 -1.06 14.55
CA LEU A 42 -10.05 -1.18 15.38
C LEU A 42 -10.17 -2.26 16.46
N ASP A 43 -11.39 -2.59 16.89
CA ASP A 43 -11.63 -3.61 17.93
C ASP A 43 -11.38 -5.04 17.42
N GLU A 44 -11.33 -5.23 16.09
CA GLU A 44 -11.00 -6.52 15.45
C GLU A 44 -9.49 -6.71 15.22
N ILE A 45 -8.65 -5.75 15.64
CA ILE A 45 -7.20 -5.77 15.40
C ILE A 45 -6.47 -6.14 16.69
N ASP A 46 -5.71 -7.23 16.65
CA ASP A 46 -4.73 -7.54 17.69
C ASP A 46 -3.45 -6.71 17.48
N PHE A 47 -3.27 -5.68 18.30
CA PHE A 47 -2.11 -4.78 18.24
C PHE A 47 -0.85 -5.34 18.93
N GLY A 48 -0.99 -6.45 19.68
CA GLY A 48 0.09 -7.11 20.39
C GLY A 48 0.96 -7.97 19.48
N CYS A 49 2.10 -8.41 20.01
CA CYS A 49 2.91 -9.48 19.44
C CYS A 49 3.26 -10.46 20.56
N THR A 50 2.80 -11.70 20.41
CA THR A 50 3.08 -12.77 21.38
C THR A 50 4.35 -13.54 21.03
N LYS A 51 4.88 -13.38 19.81
CA LYS A 51 6.09 -14.07 19.36
C LYS A 51 7.35 -13.50 20.01
N SER A 52 8.36 -14.35 20.10
CA SER A 52 9.72 -13.98 20.47
C SER A 52 10.62 -14.16 19.25
N ASN A 53 11.77 -13.51 19.25
CA ASN A 53 12.80 -13.77 18.25
C ASN A 53 13.47 -15.15 18.45
N GLU A 54 14.43 -15.51 17.59
CA GLU A 54 15.15 -16.79 17.67
C GLU A 54 15.94 -16.97 18.98
N GLU A 55 16.25 -15.87 19.67
CA GLU A 55 16.91 -15.85 20.98
C GLU A 55 15.92 -15.98 22.17
N GLY A 56 14.62 -16.12 21.89
CA GLY A 56 13.57 -16.22 22.90
C GLY A 56 13.15 -14.88 23.52
N LYS A 57 13.69 -13.74 23.05
CA LYS A 57 13.39 -12.40 23.58
C LYS A 57 12.13 -11.82 22.97
N LYS A 58 11.37 -11.06 23.77
CA LYS A 58 10.22 -10.27 23.31
C LYS A 58 10.69 -9.01 22.61
N TYR A 59 9.87 -8.47 21.71
CA TYR A 59 10.21 -7.25 21.00
C TYR A 59 10.41 -6.06 21.96
N ASN A 60 11.33 -5.17 21.62
CA ASN A 60 11.52 -3.85 22.25
C ASN A 60 11.44 -2.71 21.22
N LEU A 61 11.29 -3.04 19.94
CA LEU A 61 11.16 -2.11 18.84
C LEU A 61 10.02 -2.56 17.92
N LYS A 62 9.11 -1.63 17.63
CA LYS A 62 7.99 -1.81 16.72
C LYS A 62 8.05 -0.76 15.62
N ILE A 63 8.07 -1.19 14.37
CA ILE A 63 8.11 -0.30 13.20
C ILE A 63 6.86 -0.52 12.35
N CYS A 64 6.16 0.56 12.01
CA CYS A 64 5.03 0.55 11.09
C CYS A 64 5.43 1.19 9.76
N SER A 65 5.09 0.55 8.64
CA SER A 65 5.21 1.14 7.31
C SER A 65 3.88 1.13 6.58
N TRP A 66 3.50 2.23 5.95
CA TRP A 66 2.22 2.34 5.24
C TRP A 66 2.29 3.35 4.08
N ASN A 67 2.12 2.85 2.85
CA ASN A 67 1.78 3.73 1.73
C ASN A 67 0.35 4.29 1.92
N VAL A 68 0.25 5.58 2.22
CA VAL A 68 -1.03 6.23 2.53
C VAL A 68 -1.77 6.73 1.30
N ALA A 69 -1.16 6.68 0.11
CA ALA A 69 -1.73 7.16 -1.16
C ALA A 69 -2.37 8.57 -1.08
N GLY A 70 -1.87 9.42 -0.18
CA GLY A 70 -2.35 10.75 0.13
C GLY A 70 -2.79 10.91 1.58
N ILE A 71 -2.00 11.60 2.38
CA ILE A 71 -2.21 11.72 3.84
C ILE A 71 -3.56 12.32 4.22
N ARG A 72 -4.01 13.36 3.49
CA ARG A 72 -5.30 14.03 3.73
C ARG A 72 -6.49 13.08 3.52
N SER A 73 -6.38 12.16 2.55
CA SER A 73 -7.41 11.13 2.32
C SER A 73 -7.47 10.14 3.47
N VAL A 74 -6.31 9.69 3.97
CA VAL A 74 -6.22 8.79 5.11
C VAL A 74 -6.75 9.43 6.40
N ILE A 75 -6.41 10.70 6.67
CA ILE A 75 -6.96 11.47 7.80
C ILE A 75 -8.49 11.52 7.73
N LYS A 76 -9.05 11.89 6.56
CA LYS A 76 -10.51 11.93 6.36
C LYS A 76 -11.19 10.59 6.63
N LYS A 77 -10.50 9.48 6.38
CA LYS A 77 -10.97 8.10 6.61
C LYS A 77 -10.58 7.56 7.99
N LYS A 78 -10.20 8.43 8.94
CA LYS A 78 -9.82 8.08 10.31
C LYS A 78 -8.61 7.15 10.42
N GLY A 79 -7.71 7.16 9.43
CA GLY A 79 -6.50 6.34 9.47
C GLY A 79 -5.51 6.75 10.57
N MET A 80 -5.59 7.99 11.08
CA MET A 80 -4.78 8.41 12.22
C MET A 80 -5.18 7.73 13.52
N ASP A 81 -6.46 7.38 13.69
CA ASP A 81 -6.93 6.61 14.85
C ASP A 81 -6.22 5.24 14.90
N TYR A 82 -6.04 4.61 13.74
CA TYR A 82 -5.23 3.40 13.62
C TYR A 82 -3.77 3.64 13.99
N ILE A 83 -3.13 4.68 13.44
CA ILE A 83 -1.71 4.97 13.71
C ILE A 83 -1.47 5.19 15.21
N ILE A 84 -2.33 5.97 15.86
CA ILE A 84 -2.28 6.24 17.29
C ILE A 84 -2.47 4.94 18.09
N LYS A 85 -3.38 4.07 17.66
CA LYS A 85 -3.66 2.80 18.35
C LYS A 85 -2.56 1.75 18.14
N GLU A 86 -1.95 1.73 16.96
CA GLU A 86 -0.82 0.84 16.66
C GLU A 86 0.44 1.23 17.45
N ASP A 87 0.61 2.52 17.76
CA ASP A 87 1.64 3.06 18.67
C ASP A 87 3.05 2.50 18.41
N ALA A 88 3.44 2.42 17.14
CA ALA A 88 4.76 1.96 16.73
C ALA A 88 5.84 2.99 17.10
N ASP A 89 7.01 2.54 17.52
CA ASP A 89 8.12 3.41 17.91
C ASP A 89 8.65 4.23 16.72
N ILE A 90 8.59 3.64 15.52
CA ILE A 90 8.91 4.30 14.26
C ILE A 90 7.77 4.09 13.26
N ILE A 91 7.30 5.16 12.63
CA ILE A 91 6.23 5.15 11.62
C ILE A 91 6.78 5.72 10.32
N SER A 92 6.64 4.94 9.24
CA SER A 92 7.10 5.24 7.90
C SER A 92 5.88 5.36 6.97
N LEU A 93 5.65 6.53 6.37
CA LEU A 93 4.51 6.76 5.49
C LEU A 93 4.99 7.14 4.08
N GLN A 94 4.50 6.44 3.05
CA GLN A 94 4.81 6.71 1.65
C GLN A 94 3.62 7.33 0.91
N GLU A 95 3.90 7.97 -0.22
CA GLU A 95 2.91 8.72 -1.01
C GLU A 95 2.09 9.69 -0.16
N VAL A 96 2.78 10.44 0.71
CA VAL A 96 2.14 11.45 1.55
C VAL A 96 1.39 12.48 0.70
N LYS A 97 1.92 12.81 -0.49
CA LYS A 97 1.33 13.70 -1.51
C LYS A 97 0.93 15.06 -0.94
N CYS A 98 1.75 15.59 -0.04
CA CYS A 98 1.53 16.88 0.59
C CYS A 98 2.86 17.61 0.73
N ASP A 99 2.85 18.90 0.36
CA ASP A 99 4.00 19.78 0.58
C ASP A 99 4.24 19.87 2.10
N LYS A 100 5.52 19.90 2.52
CA LYS A 100 5.91 19.85 3.93
C LYS A 100 5.32 21.00 4.76
N ASP A 101 5.23 22.19 4.17
CA ASP A 101 4.71 23.40 4.84
C ASP A 101 3.17 23.39 4.94
N LYS A 102 2.51 22.46 4.25
CA LYS A 102 1.05 22.28 4.24
C LYS A 102 0.62 21.00 4.94
N MET A 103 1.53 20.35 5.66
CA MET A 103 1.26 19.10 6.34
C MET A 103 0.17 19.31 7.40
N PRO A 104 -0.91 18.49 7.42
CA PRO A 104 -1.95 18.60 8.44
C PRO A 104 -1.40 18.43 9.86
N ASP A 105 -2.04 19.04 10.86
CA ASP A 105 -1.55 18.95 12.24
C ASP A 105 -1.77 17.56 12.84
N GLU A 106 -2.74 16.80 12.34
CA GLU A 106 -3.07 15.45 12.82
C GLU A 106 -1.93 14.44 12.61
N ILE A 107 -1.02 14.67 11.65
CA ILE A 107 0.18 13.83 11.48
C ILE A 107 1.32 14.23 12.43
N LYS A 108 1.24 15.42 13.04
CA LYS A 108 2.25 15.90 14.01
C LYS A 108 1.95 15.31 15.39
N LEU A 109 2.04 13.98 15.47
CA LEU A 109 1.75 13.20 16.68
C LEU A 109 2.61 13.68 17.85
N SER A 110 1.97 13.94 18.99
CA SER A 110 2.66 14.28 20.23
C SER A 110 3.54 13.11 20.69
N GLY A 111 4.74 13.42 21.18
CA GLY A 111 5.72 12.41 21.60
C GLY A 111 6.51 11.78 20.45
N TYR A 112 6.35 12.27 19.21
CA TYR A 112 7.16 11.87 18.07
C TYR A 112 7.95 13.07 17.53
N HIS A 113 9.14 12.78 17.03
CA HIS A 113 9.89 13.63 16.11
C HIS A 113 9.39 13.38 14.69
N HIS A 114 9.25 14.44 13.88
CA HIS A 114 8.66 14.36 12.53
C HIS A 114 9.66 14.78 11.45
N TYR A 115 9.85 13.90 10.47
CA TYR A 115 10.72 14.14 9.32
C TYR A 115 9.89 14.00 8.05
N PHE A 116 9.76 15.10 7.30
CA PHE A 116 8.95 15.16 6.09
C PHE A 116 9.83 15.47 4.89
N LEU A 117 9.63 14.71 3.81
CA LEU A 117 10.24 14.94 2.52
C LEU A 117 9.16 14.98 1.45
N ASP A 118 8.98 16.14 0.82
CA ASP A 118 8.04 16.35 -0.26
C ASP A 118 8.71 16.28 -1.64
N SER A 119 7.87 16.19 -2.67
CA SER A 119 8.27 16.24 -4.08
C SER A 119 8.24 17.68 -4.58
N LYS A 120 9.13 18.03 -5.51
CA LYS A 120 9.08 19.32 -6.24
C LYS A 120 7.75 19.50 -7.00
N LYS A 121 7.13 18.40 -7.44
CA LYS A 121 5.78 18.40 -7.99
C LYS A 121 4.79 18.24 -6.83
N SER A 122 4.01 19.27 -6.54
CA SER A 122 2.99 19.26 -5.48
C SER A 122 1.96 18.14 -5.71
N GLY A 123 1.53 17.50 -4.62
CA GLY A 123 0.57 16.40 -4.66
C GLY A 123 1.10 15.07 -5.24
N TYR A 124 2.41 14.95 -5.43
CA TYR A 124 3.06 13.76 -5.98
C TYR A 124 4.07 13.17 -4.97
N CYS A 125 4.19 11.84 -4.91
CA CYS A 125 5.14 11.14 -4.02
C CYS A 125 5.16 11.69 -2.58
N GLY A 126 6.34 11.88 -2.00
CA GLY A 126 6.55 12.33 -0.64
C GLY A 126 6.56 11.19 0.38
N VAL A 127 7.43 11.33 1.37
CA VAL A 127 7.64 10.37 2.44
C VAL A 127 7.64 11.11 3.78
N ALA A 128 7.07 10.47 4.81
CA ALA A 128 7.21 10.89 6.19
C ALA A 128 7.86 9.77 7.02
N LEU A 129 8.67 10.17 7.98
CA LEU A 129 9.17 9.32 9.04
C LEU A 129 8.87 9.99 10.38
N LEU A 130 8.20 9.28 11.28
CA LEU A 130 7.95 9.71 12.64
C LEU A 130 8.66 8.74 13.56
N SER A 131 9.27 9.24 14.63
CA SER A 131 10.00 8.41 15.59
C SER A 131 9.79 8.93 17.01
N LYS A 132 9.53 8.04 17.97
CA LYS A 132 9.45 8.42 19.39
C LYS A 132 10.80 8.91 19.91
N GLU A 133 11.86 8.20 19.53
CA GLU A 133 13.25 8.58 19.83
C GLU A 133 13.82 9.48 18.73
N GLU A 134 14.63 10.47 19.12
CA GLU A 134 15.33 11.32 18.15
C GLU A 134 16.47 10.54 17.48
N PRO A 135 16.48 10.42 16.13
CA PRO A 135 17.63 9.85 15.41
C PRO A 135 18.89 10.72 15.59
N ILE A 136 20.06 10.06 15.61
CA ILE A 136 21.37 10.71 15.61
C ILE A 136 21.54 11.63 14.40
N SER A 137 21.09 11.16 13.24
CA SER A 137 21.15 11.92 12.00
C SER A 137 20.00 11.52 11.07
N VAL A 138 19.58 12.45 10.21
CA VAL A 138 18.58 12.20 9.17
C VAL A 138 19.09 12.72 7.84
N LYS A 139 19.09 11.86 6.83
CA LYS A 139 19.44 12.16 5.44
C LYS A 139 18.20 12.05 4.56
N TYR A 140 18.06 13.02 3.67
CA TYR A 140 16.98 13.12 2.68
C TYR A 140 17.55 12.88 1.28
N GLY A 141 16.97 11.92 0.55
CA GLY A 141 17.45 11.58 -0.79
C GLY A 141 18.65 10.63 -0.82
N LEU A 142 19.18 10.42 -2.03
CA LEU A 142 20.31 9.54 -2.35
C LEU A 142 21.59 10.31 -2.69
N ASP A 143 21.61 11.64 -2.55
CA ASP A 143 22.64 12.54 -3.06
C ASP A 143 22.80 12.43 -4.59
N ASP A 144 21.69 12.21 -5.29
CA ASP A 144 21.64 12.15 -6.75
C ASP A 144 20.48 13.00 -7.27
N SER A 145 20.84 14.12 -7.89
CA SER A 145 19.88 15.12 -8.40
C SER A 145 18.86 14.55 -9.40
N ARG A 146 19.16 13.41 -10.05
CA ARG A 146 18.22 12.71 -10.94
C ARG A 146 17.02 12.12 -10.19
N PHE A 147 17.19 11.81 -8.90
CA PHE A 147 16.23 11.05 -8.10
C PHE A 147 15.64 11.83 -6.92
N ASP A 148 16.36 12.82 -6.42
CA ASP A 148 15.98 13.52 -5.17
C ASP A 148 14.86 14.55 -5.34
N SER A 149 14.44 14.82 -6.57
CA SER A 149 13.33 15.75 -6.85
C SER A 149 11.95 15.23 -6.47
N GLU A 150 11.79 13.92 -6.26
CA GLU A 150 10.48 13.28 -6.04
C GLU A 150 10.21 12.93 -4.56
N GLY A 151 11.16 13.18 -3.67
CA GLY A 151 10.98 12.96 -2.23
C GLY A 151 10.65 11.52 -1.87
N ARG A 152 11.53 10.58 -2.27
CA ARG A 152 11.26 9.13 -2.20
C ARG A 152 11.90 8.40 -1.03
N ILE A 153 12.84 9.00 -0.33
CA ILE A 153 13.63 8.30 0.67
C ILE A 153 14.06 9.21 1.82
N ILE A 154 13.85 8.72 3.04
CA ILE A 154 14.43 9.27 4.27
C ILE A 154 15.25 8.16 4.91
N THR A 155 16.50 8.44 5.25
CA THR A 155 17.37 7.57 6.04
C THR A 155 17.56 8.21 7.41
N ALA A 156 17.19 7.51 8.48
CA ALA A 156 17.42 7.92 9.86
C ALA A 156 18.44 6.98 10.52
N GLU A 157 19.40 7.55 11.22
CA GLU A 157 20.42 6.83 11.98
C GLU A 157 20.05 6.78 13.46
N PHE A 158 20.06 5.59 14.04
CA PHE A 158 19.93 5.34 15.46
C PHE A 158 21.25 4.79 16.01
N PRO A 159 21.42 4.68 17.35
CA PRO A 159 22.65 4.15 17.94
C PRO A 159 23.07 2.80 17.37
N GLU A 160 22.11 1.87 17.19
CA GLU A 160 22.40 0.49 16.82
C GLU A 160 22.08 0.14 15.36
N PHE A 161 21.28 0.94 14.66
CA PHE A 161 20.82 0.62 13.30
C PHE A 161 20.47 1.88 12.49
N PHE A 162 20.26 1.72 11.19
CA PHE A 162 19.61 2.70 10.32
C PHE A 162 18.19 2.24 10.00
N VAL A 163 17.26 3.19 9.86
CA VAL A 163 15.95 2.96 9.24
C VAL A 163 15.86 3.76 7.96
N ILE A 164 15.40 3.10 6.90
CA ILE A 164 15.11 3.72 5.61
C ILE A 164 13.62 3.62 5.36
N SER A 165 12.94 4.76 5.27
CA SER A 165 11.58 4.85 4.74
C SER A 165 11.67 5.17 3.25
N THR A 166 11.16 4.30 2.39
CA THR A 166 11.34 4.44 0.94
C THR A 166 10.07 4.20 0.12
N TYR A 167 9.94 4.94 -0.98
CA TYR A 167 8.92 4.78 -2.01
C TYR A 167 9.61 4.61 -3.37
N VAL A 168 9.85 3.36 -3.76
CA VAL A 168 10.61 3.03 -4.97
C VAL A 168 9.84 3.47 -6.22
N PRO A 169 10.50 4.04 -7.25
CA PRO A 169 9.83 4.41 -8.50
C PRO A 169 8.99 3.28 -9.09
N ASN A 170 7.70 3.50 -9.27
CA ASN A 170 6.83 2.61 -10.03
C ASN A 170 7.22 2.67 -11.53
N ALA A 171 7.23 1.54 -12.24
CA ALA A 171 7.58 1.49 -13.67
C ALA A 171 6.49 2.07 -14.61
N GLY A 172 5.29 2.31 -14.08
CA GLY A 172 4.19 2.99 -14.76
C GLY A 172 3.49 2.10 -15.80
N ALA A 173 2.34 2.59 -16.28
CA ALA A 173 1.65 1.97 -17.40
C ALA A 173 2.59 1.91 -18.62
N LYS A 174 2.58 0.78 -19.34
CA LYS A 174 3.48 0.53 -20.48
C LYS A 174 4.98 0.60 -20.12
N LEU A 175 5.34 0.51 -18.84
CA LEU A 175 6.72 0.45 -18.35
C LEU A 175 7.57 1.70 -18.70
N VAL A 176 6.92 2.85 -18.84
CA VAL A 176 7.57 4.11 -19.28
C VAL A 176 8.67 4.60 -18.34
N THR A 177 8.60 4.29 -17.05
CA THR A 177 9.59 4.68 -16.05
C THR A 177 10.47 3.51 -15.61
N LEU A 178 10.39 2.34 -16.27
CA LEU A 178 11.24 1.20 -15.94
C LEU A 178 12.75 1.53 -16.04
N PRO A 179 13.27 2.20 -17.08
CA PRO A 179 14.69 2.57 -17.13
C PRO A 179 15.11 3.43 -15.92
N LYS A 180 14.31 4.45 -15.58
CA LYS A 180 14.53 5.31 -14.41
C LYS A 180 14.54 4.48 -13.11
N ARG A 181 13.63 3.52 -12.97
CA ARG A 181 13.57 2.63 -11.80
C ARG A 181 14.84 1.79 -11.69
N LEU A 182 15.35 1.23 -12.78
CA LEU A 182 16.57 0.41 -12.77
C LEU A 182 17.81 1.25 -12.38
N ASP A 183 17.93 2.46 -12.92
CA ASP A 183 19.00 3.38 -12.51
C ASP A 183 18.88 3.75 -11.02
N TRP A 184 17.67 3.99 -10.54
CA TRP A 184 17.40 4.28 -9.13
C TRP A 184 17.78 3.09 -8.23
N ASN A 185 17.43 1.86 -8.62
CA ASN A 185 17.79 0.65 -7.89
C ASN A 185 19.31 0.50 -7.74
N SER A 186 20.09 0.82 -8.78
CA SER A 186 21.55 0.79 -8.73
C SER A 186 22.12 1.77 -7.71
N VAL A 187 21.63 3.02 -7.70
CA VAL A 187 22.06 4.03 -6.72
C VAL A 187 21.60 3.66 -5.31
N PHE A 188 20.36 3.17 -5.17
CA PHE A 188 19.82 2.76 -3.87
C PHE A 188 20.58 1.56 -3.29
N LYS A 189 20.93 0.56 -4.12
CA LYS A 189 21.76 -0.58 -3.71
C LYS A 189 23.10 -0.13 -3.15
N LYS A 190 23.80 0.76 -3.86
CA LYS A 190 25.07 1.32 -3.36
C LYS A 190 24.89 2.04 -2.03
N HIS A 191 23.81 2.84 -1.89
CA HIS A 191 23.51 3.55 -0.65
C HIS A 191 23.31 2.60 0.53
N ILE A 192 22.52 1.53 0.37
CA ILE A 192 22.27 0.58 1.47
C ILE A 192 23.51 -0.26 1.80
N GLU A 193 24.34 -0.60 0.82
CA GLU A 193 25.62 -1.31 1.06
C GLU A 193 26.60 -0.44 1.87
N GLU A 194 26.70 0.86 1.58
CA GLU A 194 27.58 1.76 2.35
C GLU A 194 27.08 2.00 3.79
N LEU A 195 25.76 2.03 4.00
CA LEU A 195 25.19 2.10 5.34
C LEU A 195 25.40 0.80 6.11
N ASP A 196 25.18 -0.33 5.45
CA ASP A 196 25.27 -1.64 6.07
C ASP A 196 26.69 -2.01 6.50
N LYS A 197 27.73 -1.39 5.91
CA LYS A 197 29.11 -1.50 6.44
C LYS A 197 29.28 -0.88 7.83
N LYS A 198 28.41 0.04 8.23
CA LYS A 198 28.52 0.83 9.47
C LYS A 198 27.63 0.28 10.58
N LYS A 199 26.34 0.11 10.28
CA LYS A 199 25.33 -0.41 11.22
C LYS A 199 24.28 -1.20 10.43
N PRO A 200 23.61 -2.19 11.05
CA PRO A 200 22.47 -2.85 10.44
C PRO A 200 21.45 -1.85 9.88
N VAL A 201 20.83 -2.19 8.76
CA VAL A 201 19.89 -1.36 8.03
C VAL A 201 18.54 -2.07 8.02
N ILE A 202 17.49 -1.33 8.35
CA ILE A 202 16.09 -1.75 8.22
C ILE A 202 15.45 -0.87 7.14
N ILE A 203 15.14 -1.46 6.00
CA ILE A 203 14.44 -0.82 4.89
C ILE A 203 12.96 -1.12 5.03
N CYS A 204 12.12 -0.09 4.98
CA CYS A 204 10.68 -0.22 5.04
C CYS A 204 9.98 0.69 4.03
N GLY A 205 8.89 0.19 3.46
CA GLY A 205 8.03 0.93 2.55
C GLY A 205 7.66 0.17 1.29
N ASP A 206 7.10 0.90 0.34
CA ASP A 206 6.59 0.38 -0.92
C ASP A 206 7.74 0.25 -1.93
N MET A 207 8.14 -1.00 -2.15
CA MET A 207 9.18 -1.39 -3.11
C MET A 207 8.66 -1.45 -4.55
N ASN A 208 7.34 -1.30 -4.75
CA ASN A 208 6.67 -1.36 -6.05
C ASN A 208 7.04 -2.62 -6.84
N VAL A 209 7.18 -3.76 -6.17
CA VAL A 209 7.44 -5.06 -6.78
C VAL A 209 6.86 -6.19 -5.94
N ALA A 210 6.15 -7.12 -6.56
CA ALA A 210 5.87 -8.44 -5.99
C ALA A 210 7.04 -9.37 -6.39
N HIS A 211 7.81 -9.88 -5.43
CA HIS A 211 9.08 -10.57 -5.74
C HIS A 211 8.86 -11.92 -6.42
N GLN A 212 7.99 -12.74 -5.85
CA GLN A 212 7.73 -14.11 -6.30
C GLN A 212 6.28 -14.28 -6.79
N GLU A 213 5.98 -15.37 -7.49
CA GLU A 213 4.62 -15.65 -7.96
C GLU A 213 3.59 -15.73 -6.83
N ILE A 214 4.00 -16.14 -5.63
CA ILE A 214 3.16 -16.17 -4.41
C ILE A 214 2.81 -14.77 -3.89
N ASP A 215 3.53 -13.73 -4.33
CA ASP A 215 3.38 -12.35 -3.86
C ASP A 215 2.32 -11.55 -4.62
N LEU A 216 1.62 -12.16 -5.60
CA LEU A 216 0.46 -11.53 -6.22
C LEU A 216 -0.60 -12.53 -6.67
N LYS A 217 -1.81 -12.04 -6.87
CA LYS A 217 -2.85 -12.82 -7.53
C LYS A 217 -2.65 -12.85 -9.04
N ASN A 218 -2.82 -14.02 -9.65
CA ASN A 218 -2.73 -14.25 -11.10
C ASN A 218 -1.36 -13.87 -11.71
N PRO A 219 -0.24 -14.45 -11.24
CA PRO A 219 1.11 -14.10 -11.71
C PRO A 219 1.29 -14.25 -13.23
N LYS A 220 0.75 -15.31 -13.82
CA LYS A 220 0.88 -15.65 -15.25
C LYS A 220 0.44 -14.51 -16.19
N THR A 221 -0.60 -13.78 -15.83
CA THR A 221 -1.13 -12.68 -16.66
C THR A 221 -0.47 -11.33 -16.38
N ASN A 222 0.37 -11.24 -15.34
CA ASN A 222 0.93 -9.98 -14.84
C ASN A 222 2.43 -9.80 -15.13
N THR A 223 3.09 -10.77 -15.78
CA THR A 223 4.56 -10.75 -16.04
C THR A 223 5.07 -9.56 -16.87
N LYS A 224 4.16 -8.79 -17.51
CA LYS A 224 4.46 -7.58 -18.29
C LYS A 224 3.91 -6.29 -17.66
N ASN A 225 3.31 -6.39 -16.47
CA ASN A 225 2.77 -5.25 -15.75
C ASN A 225 3.81 -4.71 -14.77
N ALA A 226 3.79 -3.38 -14.56
CA ALA A 226 4.61 -2.75 -13.54
C ALA A 226 4.35 -3.39 -12.17
N GLY A 227 5.41 -3.62 -11.42
CA GLY A 227 5.41 -4.36 -10.17
C GLY A 227 5.60 -5.87 -10.30
N PHE A 228 5.63 -6.46 -11.50
CA PHE A 228 5.90 -7.90 -11.67
C PHE A 228 6.70 -8.26 -12.93
N THR A 229 7.36 -7.27 -13.57
CA THR A 229 8.28 -7.57 -14.66
C THR A 229 9.49 -8.34 -14.17
N LYS A 230 10.16 -9.07 -15.07
CA LYS A 230 11.40 -9.79 -14.72
C LYS A 230 12.44 -8.84 -14.12
N GLN A 231 12.64 -7.68 -14.74
CA GLN A 231 13.64 -6.70 -14.32
C GLN A 231 13.36 -6.13 -12.92
N GLU A 232 12.09 -5.91 -12.56
CA GLU A 232 11.74 -5.45 -11.21
C GLU A 232 12.03 -6.53 -10.15
N ARG A 233 11.72 -7.80 -10.46
CA ARG A 233 11.97 -8.94 -9.56
C ARG A 233 13.45 -9.28 -9.45
N ASP A 234 14.19 -9.16 -10.54
CA ASP A 234 15.65 -9.28 -10.54
C ASP A 234 16.25 -8.20 -9.62
N GLY A 235 15.78 -6.96 -9.70
CA GLY A 235 16.22 -5.89 -8.79
C GLY A 235 15.95 -6.19 -7.30
N MET A 236 14.81 -6.82 -6.99
CA MET A 236 14.55 -7.29 -5.62
C MET A 236 15.51 -8.41 -5.20
N THR A 237 15.77 -9.35 -6.11
CA THR A 237 16.75 -10.43 -5.91
C THR A 237 18.15 -9.86 -5.66
N ASP A 238 18.52 -8.81 -6.37
CA ASP A 238 19.81 -8.12 -6.21
C ASP A 238 19.97 -7.42 -4.86
N PHE A 239 18.87 -6.91 -4.28
CA PHE A 239 18.89 -6.38 -2.91
C PHE A 239 19.09 -7.50 -1.90
N LEU A 240 18.37 -8.62 -2.02
CA LEU A 240 18.52 -9.75 -1.11
C LEU A 240 19.94 -10.35 -1.18
N ALA A 241 20.47 -10.50 -2.39
CA ALA A 241 21.84 -10.95 -2.62
C ALA A 241 22.92 -9.96 -2.11
N ALA A 242 22.55 -8.72 -1.76
CA ALA A 242 23.44 -7.73 -1.15
C ALA A 242 23.52 -7.85 0.39
N GLY A 243 23.08 -8.98 0.97
CA GLY A 243 23.09 -9.22 2.42
C GLY A 243 21.82 -8.73 3.13
N PHE A 244 20.69 -8.72 2.42
CA PHE A 244 19.39 -8.35 2.98
C PHE A 244 18.41 -9.51 2.95
N VAL A 245 17.48 -9.51 3.90
CA VAL A 245 16.46 -10.56 4.05
C VAL A 245 15.07 -9.94 4.03
N ASP A 246 14.17 -10.52 3.23
CA ASP A 246 12.73 -10.26 3.33
C ASP A 246 12.19 -10.94 4.58
N THR A 247 11.95 -10.15 5.62
CA THR A 247 11.51 -10.64 6.93
C THR A 247 10.18 -11.38 6.88
N PHE A 248 9.25 -10.98 6.01
CA PHE A 248 7.95 -11.64 5.91
C PHE A 248 8.13 -13.05 5.34
N ARG A 249 8.90 -13.20 4.26
CA ARG A 249 9.11 -14.51 3.63
C ARG A 249 10.06 -15.41 4.42
N SER A 250 10.97 -14.84 5.22
CA SER A 250 11.76 -15.61 6.17
C SER A 250 10.87 -16.29 7.24
N LEU A 251 9.89 -15.56 7.79
CA LEU A 251 8.97 -16.10 8.80
C LEU A 251 7.83 -16.94 8.22
N TYR A 252 7.37 -16.59 7.02
CA TYR A 252 6.16 -17.11 6.40
C TYR A 252 6.40 -17.48 4.92
N PRO A 253 7.31 -18.42 4.63
CA PRO A 253 7.74 -18.71 3.26
C PRO A 253 6.57 -19.10 2.35
N ASP A 254 5.67 -19.95 2.86
CA ASP A 254 4.60 -20.57 2.08
C ASP A 254 3.23 -19.90 2.22
N THR A 255 3.13 -18.77 2.94
CA THR A 255 1.84 -18.10 3.15
C THR A 255 1.35 -17.45 1.85
N GLU A 256 0.29 -18.02 1.26
CA GLU A 256 -0.40 -17.47 0.10
C GLU A 256 -1.38 -16.35 0.49
N GLY A 257 -1.70 -15.46 -0.46
CA GLY A 257 -2.73 -14.42 -0.26
C GLY A 257 -2.34 -13.29 0.70
N ALA A 258 -1.07 -13.23 1.10
CA ALA A 258 -0.48 -12.21 1.95
C ALA A 258 -0.12 -10.95 1.14
N TYR A 259 -1.15 -10.21 0.74
CA TYR A 259 -1.00 -8.99 -0.08
C TYR A 259 -1.04 -7.74 0.78
N THR A 260 -0.45 -6.65 0.30
CA THR A 260 -0.40 -5.35 0.97
C THR A 260 -1.07 -4.25 0.14
N PHE A 261 -1.26 -4.48 -1.16
CA PHE A 261 -1.90 -3.57 -2.11
C PHE A 261 -3.06 -4.26 -2.84
N TRP A 262 -4.15 -3.51 -3.05
CA TRP A 262 -5.29 -3.92 -3.87
C TRP A 262 -5.81 -2.74 -4.68
N SER A 263 -5.90 -2.91 -6.00
CA SER A 263 -6.54 -1.92 -6.87
C SER A 263 -7.98 -1.63 -6.42
N TYR A 264 -8.37 -0.35 -6.45
CA TYR A 264 -9.77 0.03 -6.25
C TYR A 264 -10.72 -0.55 -7.30
N PHE A 265 -10.20 -0.99 -8.45
CA PHE A 265 -10.99 -1.56 -9.53
C PHE A 265 -11.63 -2.90 -9.14
N ALA A 266 -12.88 -3.11 -9.55
CA ALA A 266 -13.63 -4.36 -9.39
C ALA A 266 -13.69 -4.91 -7.95
N ASN A 267 -13.55 -4.04 -6.94
CA ASN A 267 -13.49 -4.37 -5.52
C ASN A 267 -12.46 -5.48 -5.22
N ALA A 268 -11.24 -5.31 -5.73
CA ALA A 268 -10.17 -6.31 -5.65
C ALA A 268 -9.84 -6.72 -4.21
N ARG A 269 -9.88 -5.77 -3.26
CA ARG A 269 -9.60 -6.01 -1.84
C ARG A 269 -10.57 -7.01 -1.21
N SER A 270 -11.87 -6.88 -1.44
CA SER A 270 -12.87 -7.85 -0.92
C SER A 270 -12.69 -9.27 -1.46
N LYS A 271 -12.12 -9.41 -2.65
CA LYS A 271 -11.85 -10.69 -3.33
C LYS A 271 -10.43 -11.20 -3.07
N ASN A 272 -9.65 -10.47 -2.28
CA ASN A 272 -8.21 -10.65 -2.08
C ASN A 272 -7.43 -10.82 -3.40
N ILE A 273 -7.74 -10.01 -4.41
CA ILE A 273 -6.98 -9.94 -5.66
C ILE A 273 -5.94 -8.83 -5.49
N GLY A 274 -4.80 -9.17 -4.88
CA GLY A 274 -3.82 -8.19 -4.44
C GLY A 274 -2.38 -8.52 -4.84
N TRP A 275 -1.48 -7.66 -4.40
CA TRP A 275 -0.03 -7.71 -4.59
C TRP A 275 0.65 -7.40 -3.26
N ARG A 276 1.78 -8.03 -2.96
CA ARG A 276 2.66 -7.68 -1.84
C ARG A 276 3.73 -6.75 -2.36
N LEU A 277 3.56 -5.46 -2.10
CA LEU A 277 4.45 -4.39 -2.59
C LEU A 277 5.21 -3.69 -1.46
N ASP A 278 4.75 -3.85 -0.22
CA ASP A 278 5.29 -3.22 0.98
C ASP A 278 6.13 -4.23 1.76
N TYR A 279 7.36 -3.84 2.12
CA TYR A 279 8.36 -4.76 2.67
C TYR A 279 9.02 -4.21 3.92
N PHE A 280 9.55 -5.15 4.69
CA PHE A 280 10.67 -4.91 5.59
C PHE A 280 11.85 -5.77 5.12
N LEU A 281 12.86 -5.13 4.54
CA LEU A 281 14.13 -5.77 4.21
C LEU A 281 15.15 -5.36 5.26
N ILE A 282 15.80 -6.32 5.90
CA ILE A 282 16.78 -6.04 6.95
C ILE A 282 18.12 -6.64 6.60
N SER A 283 19.21 -6.08 7.15
CA SER A 283 20.51 -6.73 7.08
C SER A 283 20.43 -8.15 7.63
N GLU A 284 20.98 -9.11 6.90
CA GLU A 284 20.93 -10.53 7.25
C GLU A 284 21.48 -10.81 8.66
N ARG A 285 22.53 -10.07 9.07
CA ARG A 285 23.15 -10.22 10.41
C ARG A 285 22.25 -9.86 11.59
N ILE A 286 21.08 -9.26 11.37
CA ILE A 286 20.07 -9.02 12.43
C ILE A 286 18.78 -9.84 12.19
N GLN A 287 18.79 -10.82 11.29
CA GLN A 287 17.61 -11.67 11.05
C GLN A 287 17.11 -12.35 12.32
N ASN A 288 18.03 -12.87 13.13
CA ASN A 288 17.70 -13.56 14.38
C ASN A 288 17.07 -12.65 15.45
N LYS A 289 17.03 -11.33 15.21
CA LYS A 289 16.42 -10.31 16.07
C LYS A 289 14.94 -10.08 15.76
N VAL A 290 14.44 -10.58 14.64
CA VAL A 290 13.03 -10.44 14.24
C VAL A 290 12.15 -11.31 15.12
N CYS A 291 11.15 -10.70 15.75
CA CYS A 291 10.11 -11.40 16.51
C CYS A 291 8.92 -11.76 15.61
N ASP A 292 8.45 -10.83 14.79
CA ASP A 292 7.34 -11.06 13.85
C ASP A 292 7.27 -9.99 12.75
N ASN A 293 6.56 -10.30 11.66
CA ASN A 293 6.15 -9.36 10.61
C ASN A 293 4.66 -9.55 10.32
N VAL A 294 3.86 -8.51 10.53
CA VAL A 294 2.39 -8.57 10.46
C VAL A 294 1.85 -7.65 9.38
N ILE A 295 1.04 -8.20 8.47
CA ILE A 295 0.29 -7.45 7.46
C ILE A 295 -1.09 -7.12 8.00
N ARG A 296 -1.40 -5.83 8.14
CA ARG A 296 -2.68 -5.33 8.70
C ARG A 296 -3.76 -5.20 7.63
N LYS A 297 -4.05 -6.29 6.90
CA LYS A 297 -4.98 -6.31 5.74
C LYS A 297 -6.40 -5.80 6.04
N GLN A 298 -6.80 -5.76 7.30
CA GLN A 298 -8.09 -5.24 7.79
C GLN A 298 -8.12 -3.72 7.99
N VAL A 299 -6.98 -3.03 7.89
CA VAL A 299 -6.87 -1.57 8.02
C VAL A 299 -7.08 -0.89 6.68
N TYR A 300 -8.19 -0.18 6.56
CA TYR A 300 -8.57 0.60 5.39
C TYR A 300 -8.08 2.05 5.50
N GLY A 301 -8.22 2.80 4.40
CA GLY A 301 -7.79 4.20 4.30
C GLY A 301 -7.06 4.46 2.97
N SER A 302 -6.21 3.50 2.60
CA SER A 302 -5.42 3.45 1.37
C SER A 302 -5.76 2.18 0.57
N ASP A 303 -5.35 2.13 -0.70
CA ASP A 303 -5.26 0.92 -1.51
C ASP A 303 -4.15 -0.02 -1.01
N HIS A 304 -3.25 0.50 -0.19
CA HIS A 304 -2.34 -0.28 0.63
C HIS A 304 -2.86 -0.48 2.06
N CYS A 305 -2.39 -1.51 2.74
CA CYS A 305 -2.51 -1.66 4.19
C CYS A 305 -1.14 -1.52 4.88
N PRO A 306 -1.12 -1.14 6.17
CA PRO A 306 0.10 -1.10 6.95
C PRO A 306 0.75 -2.49 7.08
N VAL A 307 2.08 -2.49 7.16
CA VAL A 307 2.90 -3.64 7.56
C VAL A 307 3.67 -3.28 8.82
N ILE A 308 3.81 -4.23 9.74
CA ILE A 308 4.42 -4.04 11.06
C ILE A 308 5.59 -5.00 11.22
N LEU A 309 6.73 -4.49 11.68
CA LEU A 309 7.87 -5.29 12.08
C LEU A 309 8.07 -5.18 13.59
N TYR A 310 8.22 -6.34 14.24
CA TYR A 310 8.58 -6.44 15.64
C TYR A 310 10.00 -7.00 15.75
N LEU A 311 10.88 -6.28 16.45
CA LEU A 311 12.29 -6.62 16.63
C LEU A 311 12.68 -6.55 18.12
N ASN A 312 13.67 -7.32 18.50
CA ASN A 312 14.43 -7.10 19.73
C ASN A 312 15.88 -6.76 19.36
N LEU A 313 16.22 -5.46 19.40
CA LEU A 313 17.58 -4.97 19.17
C LEU A 313 18.22 -4.57 20.51
#